data_AF-A0A0U1DYS0-F1
#
_entry.id   AF-A0A0U1DYS0-F1
#
_cell.length_a   1.000
_cell.length_b   1.000
_cell.length_c   1.000
_cell.angle_alpha   90.00
_cell.angle_beta   90.00
_cell.angle_gamma   90.00
#
_symmetry.space_group_name_H-M   'P 1'
#
loop_
_entity.id
_entity.type
_entity.pdbx_description
1 polymer ?
#
loop_
_entity_poly.entity_id
_entity_poly.type
_entity_poly.pdbx_seq_one_letter_code
_entity_poly.pdbx_strand_id
1 'polypeptide(L)'
;MTPPGSPCREGGYRQLDGTLEAAVEAFTTRSEPTLLPRLLMLLGALNPPVRSTPATQTPTATVEYTVGAGDDQRISAPYVRHDPLPADVLAYATHGTINPARLTWQSNHEARQSVIVNAIARGHSLATLREMIGPNGPWRQGLGSAYTRYDHRGDQALSRDVAKAFDWLINNVLKSSPPRHKTKNSPGGYTPGPRGPKDLRDWLANAIGWADREFAGKRYRWTVHAVLQSIAFYAVMTGEQRSGTWLVGVGGRALSLSSGLLSEDTIWRVFADLRERAGAPLVLVRHHLGTNADVYALTTQNRVTHDPAAAERIRIEPVHDAWIVLGHHLRRIYELVAHHGLTNKADIYAAAAVPRATGDAW
;
A
#
# COMPACT_ATOMS: atom_id res chain seq x y z
N MET A 1 3.26 7.45 41.31
CA MET A 1 3.77 6.20 41.90
C MET A 1 3.04 5.95 43.20
N THR A 2 2.52 4.73 43.40
CA THR A 2 1.83 4.36 44.65
C THR A 2 2.81 3.56 45.51
N PRO A 3 2.99 3.90 46.81
CA PRO A 3 4.04 3.30 47.62
C PRO A 3 3.77 1.80 47.90
N PRO A 4 4.82 0.98 48.10
CA PRO A 4 4.69 -0.38 48.61
C PRO A 4 3.90 -0.37 49.94
N GLY A 5 3.08 -1.39 50.16
CA GLY A 5 2.10 -1.43 51.26
C GLY A 5 0.75 -0.79 50.92
N SER A 6 0.56 -0.22 49.72
CA SER A 6 -0.75 0.25 49.28
C SER A 6 -1.67 -0.95 48.95
N PRO A 7 -2.96 -0.92 49.35
CA PRO A 7 -3.91 -1.97 49.02
C PRO A 7 -4.17 -2.03 47.50
N CYS A 8 -4.25 -3.24 46.96
CA CYS A 8 -4.60 -3.48 45.57
C CYS A 8 -6.12 -3.63 45.40
N ARG A 9 -6.66 -3.17 44.26
CA ARG A 9 -8.09 -3.22 43.94
C ARG A 9 -8.64 -4.65 43.86
N GLU A 10 -7.76 -5.63 43.64
CA GLU A 10 -8.06 -7.06 43.50
C GLU A 10 -7.77 -7.86 44.79
N GLY A 11 -7.41 -7.18 45.88
CA GLY A 11 -6.96 -7.79 47.13
C GLY A 11 -5.44 -7.85 47.25
N GLY A 12 -4.94 -7.89 48.49
CA GLY A 12 -3.50 -7.88 48.81
C GLY A 12 -2.88 -6.48 48.89
N TYR A 13 -1.57 -6.43 49.13
CA TYR A 13 -0.77 -5.22 49.25
C TYR A 13 0.33 -5.20 48.19
N ARG A 14 0.62 -4.03 47.63
CA ARG A 14 1.75 -3.85 46.71
C ARG A 14 3.05 -4.19 47.42
N GLN A 15 3.83 -5.11 46.88
CA GLN A 15 5.15 -5.47 47.41
C GLN A 15 6.23 -4.68 46.69
N LEU A 16 7.34 -4.46 47.39
CA LEU A 16 8.55 -3.90 46.81
C LEU A 16 9.20 -4.96 45.91
N ASP A 17 9.57 -4.58 44.70
CA ASP A 17 10.40 -5.42 43.85
C ASP A 17 11.88 -5.21 44.25
N GLY A 18 12.51 -6.23 44.83
CA GLY A 18 13.86 -6.16 45.38
C GLY A 18 13.94 -5.84 46.88
N THR A 19 15.15 -5.51 47.36
CA THR A 19 15.40 -5.22 48.77
C THR A 19 15.05 -3.76 49.12
N LEU A 20 14.69 -3.52 50.38
CA LEU A 20 14.43 -2.16 50.88
C LEU A 20 15.65 -1.26 50.70
N GLU A 21 16.85 -1.79 50.94
CA GLU A 21 18.12 -1.08 50.72
C GLU A 21 18.29 -0.65 49.27
N ALA A 22 18.02 -1.54 48.30
CA ALA A 22 18.11 -1.19 46.88
C ALA A 22 17.10 -0.11 46.47
N ALA A 23 15.90 -0.11 47.07
CA ALA A 23 14.91 0.94 46.83
C ALA A 23 15.36 2.28 47.43
N VAL A 24 15.87 2.28 48.67
CA VAL A 24 16.42 3.49 49.30
C VAL A 24 17.59 4.04 48.48
N GLU A 25 18.49 3.17 48.02
CA GLU A 25 19.61 3.54 47.16
C GLU A 25 19.12 4.12 45.82
N ALA A 26 18.12 3.52 45.17
CA ALA A 26 17.55 4.03 43.93
C ALA A 26 16.86 5.41 44.09
N PHE A 27 16.25 5.68 45.25
CA PHE A 27 15.60 6.97 45.54
C PHE A 27 16.57 8.05 46.01
N THR A 28 17.69 7.68 46.63
CA THR A 28 18.65 8.63 47.20
C THR A 28 19.87 8.86 46.30
N THR A 29 20.20 7.91 45.45
CA THR A 29 21.29 8.02 44.48
C THR A 29 20.80 8.81 43.29
N ARG A 30 21.38 9.99 43.10
CA ARG A 30 21.10 10.84 41.94
C ARG A 30 21.46 10.05 40.68
N SER A 31 20.53 9.97 39.74
CA SER A 31 20.84 9.46 38.40
C SER A 31 21.98 10.27 37.77
N GLU A 32 22.81 9.60 36.99
CA GLU A 32 23.91 10.22 36.24
C GLU A 32 23.39 11.44 35.44
N PRO A 33 24.03 12.63 35.53
CA PRO A 33 23.52 13.84 34.86
C PRO A 33 23.36 13.68 33.34
N THR A 34 24.11 12.75 32.75
CA THR A 34 24.07 12.46 31.31
C THR A 34 23.04 11.40 30.91
N LEU A 35 22.35 10.78 31.87
CA LEU A 35 21.38 9.70 31.65
C LEU A 35 20.22 10.13 30.74
N LEU A 36 19.53 11.23 31.07
CA LEU A 36 18.39 11.74 30.29
C LEU A 36 18.82 12.16 28.87
N PRO A 37 19.90 12.93 28.67
CA PRO A 37 20.43 13.22 27.34
C PRO A 37 20.76 11.97 26.52
N ARG A 38 21.39 10.96 27.12
CA ARG A 38 21.73 9.69 26.44
C ARG A 38 20.48 8.89 26.08
N LEU A 39 19.49 8.81 26.97
CA LEU A 39 18.18 8.23 26.69
C LEU A 39 17.51 8.95 25.51
N LEU A 40 17.46 10.29 25.53
CA LEU A 40 16.90 11.10 24.45
C LEU A 40 17.65 10.92 23.13
N MET A 41 18.97 10.72 23.16
CA MET A 41 19.77 10.37 21.98
C MET A 41 19.44 8.97 21.44
N LEU A 42 19.35 7.97 22.32
CA LEU A 42 19.00 6.58 21.96
C LEU A 42 17.55 6.47 21.44
N LEU A 43 16.65 7.31 21.97
CA LEU A 43 15.27 7.45 21.53
C LEU A 43 15.13 8.35 20.28
N GLY A 44 16.20 9.00 19.81
CA GLY A 44 16.16 9.86 18.62
C GLY A 44 15.44 11.20 18.79
N ALA A 45 15.17 11.61 20.04
CA ALA A 45 14.57 12.90 20.36
C ALA A 45 15.54 14.08 20.12
N LEU A 46 16.84 13.82 20.17
CA LEU A 46 17.90 14.78 19.86
C LEU A 46 18.68 14.30 18.63
N ASN A 47 18.20 14.61 17.43
CA ASN A 47 19.08 14.57 16.26
C ASN A 47 19.92 15.86 16.25
N PRO A 48 21.23 15.82 15.94
CA PRO A 48 21.94 17.04 15.56
C PRO A 48 21.18 17.71 14.42
N PRO A 49 21.21 19.05 14.31
CA PRO A 49 20.54 19.75 13.24
C PRO A 49 21.14 19.26 11.93
N VAL A 50 20.42 18.35 11.26
CA VAL A 50 20.63 18.11 9.85
C VAL A 50 20.27 19.46 9.24
N ARG A 51 21.28 20.19 8.74
CA ARG A 51 21.01 21.24 7.77
C ARG A 51 20.19 20.54 6.70
N SER A 52 18.89 20.79 6.70
CA SER A 52 18.03 20.54 5.57
C SER A 52 18.62 21.38 4.45
N THR A 53 19.55 20.79 3.71
CA THR A 53 19.76 21.20 2.34
C THR A 53 18.37 21.06 1.73
N PRO A 54 17.79 22.16 1.20
CA PRO A 54 16.56 22.00 0.44
C PRO A 54 16.87 20.91 -0.56
N ALA A 55 16.08 19.84 -0.53
CA ALA A 55 16.17 18.80 -1.54
C ALA A 55 16.21 19.56 -2.86
N THR A 56 17.35 19.50 -3.54
CA THR A 56 17.44 19.99 -4.90
C THR A 56 16.30 19.25 -5.58
N GLN A 57 15.24 19.99 -5.90
CA GLN A 57 14.21 19.51 -6.80
C GLN A 57 15.02 19.15 -8.03
N THR A 58 15.30 17.86 -8.17
CA THR A 58 15.88 17.34 -9.39
C THR A 58 14.90 17.83 -10.44
N PRO A 59 15.32 18.67 -11.41
CA PRO A 59 14.40 19.15 -12.42
C PRO A 59 13.72 17.91 -12.97
N THR A 60 12.39 17.90 -12.90
CA THR A 60 11.53 16.82 -13.37
C THR A 60 12.09 16.37 -14.71
N ALA A 61 12.77 15.21 -14.76
CA ALA A 61 13.30 14.70 -16.00
C ALA A 61 12.10 14.65 -16.95
N THR A 62 12.19 15.38 -18.07
CA THR A 62 11.12 15.42 -19.06
C THR A 62 10.80 13.99 -19.43
N VAL A 63 9.60 13.52 -19.04
CA VAL A 63 9.23 12.13 -19.27
C VAL A 63 9.02 11.96 -20.78
N GLU A 64 10.00 11.37 -21.46
CA GLU A 64 9.89 11.05 -22.87
C GLU A 64 9.06 9.77 -23.04
N TYR A 65 7.78 9.95 -23.39
CA TYR A 65 6.84 8.86 -23.64
C TYR A 65 7.12 8.13 -24.97
N THR A 66 7.92 8.72 -25.85
CA THR A 66 8.26 8.17 -27.16
C THR A 66 9.76 8.15 -27.38
N VAL A 67 10.23 7.19 -28.18
CA VAL A 67 11.61 7.09 -28.68
C VAL A 67 11.60 6.94 -30.20
N GLY A 68 12.69 7.32 -30.85
CA GLY A 68 12.78 7.35 -32.31
C GLY A 68 12.19 8.63 -32.91
N ALA A 69 12.29 8.77 -34.23
CA ALA A 69 11.84 9.95 -34.96
C ALA A 69 11.16 9.54 -36.28
N GLY A 70 10.28 10.40 -36.79
CA GLY A 70 9.56 10.16 -38.03
C GLY A 70 8.76 8.86 -37.99
N ASP A 71 8.89 8.04 -39.04
CA ASP A 71 8.11 6.82 -39.22
C ASP A 71 8.51 5.69 -38.24
N ASP A 72 9.67 5.81 -37.60
CA ASP A 72 10.19 4.87 -36.60
C ASP A 72 9.88 5.29 -35.15
N GLN A 73 9.15 6.39 -34.97
CA GLN A 73 8.69 6.81 -33.65
C GLN A 73 7.80 5.72 -33.03
N ARG A 74 8.11 5.36 -31.78
CA ARG A 74 7.39 4.35 -30.99
C ARG A 74 7.32 4.76 -29.52
N ILE A 75 6.44 4.10 -28.78
CA ILE A 75 6.35 4.29 -27.32
C ILE A 75 7.65 3.83 -26.65
N SER A 76 8.10 4.56 -25.62
CA SER A 76 9.32 4.21 -24.89
C SER A 76 9.15 2.91 -24.11
N ALA A 77 10.22 2.11 -24.02
CA ALA A 77 10.18 0.73 -23.50
C ALA A 77 9.43 0.54 -22.16
N PRO A 78 9.52 1.45 -21.17
CA PRO A 78 8.80 1.30 -19.90
C PRO A 78 7.27 1.30 -20.01
N TYR A 79 6.71 1.78 -21.13
CA TYR A 79 5.27 1.93 -21.35
C TYR A 79 4.73 0.94 -22.37
N VAL A 80 5.59 0.09 -22.94
CA VAL A 80 5.18 -0.93 -23.91
C VAL A 80 4.41 -2.03 -23.19
N ARG A 81 3.24 -2.36 -23.73
CA ARG A 81 2.41 -3.48 -23.29
C ARG A 81 2.88 -4.77 -23.94
N HIS A 82 2.81 -5.86 -23.18
CA HIS A 82 3.21 -7.20 -23.63
C HIS A 82 2.04 -8.19 -23.71
N ASP A 83 0.84 -7.80 -23.27
CA ASP A 83 -0.36 -8.61 -23.44
C ASP A 83 -0.76 -8.74 -24.93
N PRO A 84 -1.34 -9.88 -25.35
CA PRO A 84 -1.83 -10.05 -26.71
C PRO A 84 -2.93 -9.03 -27.05
N LEU A 85 -3.15 -8.76 -28.34
CA LEU A 85 -4.26 -7.91 -28.77
C LEU A 85 -5.60 -8.50 -28.28
N PRO A 86 -6.56 -7.68 -27.81
CA PRO A 86 -7.91 -8.15 -27.54
C PRO A 86 -8.49 -8.87 -28.76
N ALA A 87 -9.23 -9.96 -28.54
CA ALA A 87 -9.64 -10.86 -29.62
C ALA A 87 -10.46 -10.18 -30.73
N ASP A 88 -11.31 -9.22 -30.35
CA ASP A 88 -12.11 -8.42 -31.28
C ASP A 88 -11.27 -7.39 -32.05
N VAL A 89 -10.28 -6.77 -31.41
CA VAL A 89 -9.29 -5.90 -32.06
C VAL A 89 -8.47 -6.68 -33.07
N LEU A 90 -8.02 -7.88 -32.70
CA LEU A 90 -7.29 -8.76 -33.59
C LEU A 90 -8.17 -9.23 -34.77
N ALA A 91 -9.42 -9.61 -34.53
CA ALA A 91 -10.35 -10.02 -35.58
C ALA A 91 -10.60 -8.90 -36.59
N TYR A 92 -10.77 -7.65 -36.14
CA TYR A 92 -10.87 -6.51 -37.05
C TYR A 92 -9.54 -6.25 -37.78
N ALA A 93 -8.40 -6.30 -37.09
CA ALA A 93 -7.09 -6.07 -37.71
C ALA A 93 -6.80 -7.05 -38.84
N THR A 94 -7.10 -8.34 -38.63
CA THR A 94 -6.81 -9.41 -39.60
C THR A 94 -7.89 -9.54 -40.67
N HIS A 95 -9.18 -9.43 -40.31
CA HIS A 95 -10.30 -9.78 -41.20
C HIS A 95 -11.30 -8.65 -41.44
N GLY A 96 -11.19 -7.51 -40.76
CA GLY A 96 -12.12 -6.39 -40.88
C GLY A 96 -13.46 -6.63 -40.19
N THR A 97 -13.56 -7.66 -39.35
CA THR A 97 -14.80 -8.04 -38.65
C THR A 97 -15.08 -7.08 -37.49
N ILE A 98 -16.19 -6.35 -37.55
CA ILE A 98 -16.68 -5.53 -36.43
C ILE A 98 -17.48 -6.43 -35.47
N ASN A 99 -17.07 -6.48 -34.20
CA ASN A 99 -17.80 -7.21 -33.18
C ASN A 99 -19.10 -6.47 -32.78
N PRO A 100 -20.29 -7.01 -33.05
CA PRO A 100 -21.56 -6.34 -32.74
C PRO A 100 -21.81 -6.23 -31.22
N ALA A 101 -21.17 -7.06 -30.40
CA ALA A 101 -21.25 -6.96 -28.95
C ALA A 101 -20.43 -5.80 -28.38
N ARG A 102 -19.55 -5.18 -29.19
CA ARG A 102 -18.72 -4.05 -28.77
C ARG A 102 -19.42 -2.73 -29.05
N LEU A 103 -20.22 -2.28 -28.08
CA LEU A 103 -21.03 -1.05 -28.17
C LEU A 103 -20.22 0.23 -28.41
N THR A 104 -18.90 0.22 -28.14
CA THR A 104 -18.01 1.37 -28.41
C THR A 104 -17.66 1.55 -29.88
N TRP A 105 -17.91 0.54 -30.72
CA TRP A 105 -17.62 0.59 -32.16
C TRP A 105 -18.92 0.79 -32.93
N GLN A 106 -19.26 2.06 -33.15
CA GLN A 106 -20.46 2.42 -33.91
C GLN A 106 -20.19 2.44 -35.43
N SER A 107 -18.92 2.51 -35.84
CA SER A 107 -18.52 2.47 -37.25
C SER A 107 -17.13 1.83 -37.45
N ASN A 108 -16.74 1.69 -38.72
CA ASN A 108 -15.39 1.27 -39.11
C ASN A 108 -14.28 2.20 -38.60
N HIS A 109 -14.58 3.47 -38.33
CA HIS A 109 -13.58 4.44 -37.87
C HIS A 109 -13.10 4.12 -36.45
N GLU A 110 -14.01 3.80 -35.52
CA GLU A 110 -13.66 3.48 -34.14
C GLU A 110 -12.89 2.16 -34.06
N ALA A 111 -13.29 1.15 -34.85
CA ALA A 111 -12.59 -0.12 -34.93
C ALA A 111 -11.16 0.05 -35.46
N ARG A 112 -10.99 0.83 -36.54
CA ARG A 112 -9.67 1.16 -37.12
C ARG A 112 -8.77 1.88 -36.12
N GLN A 113 -9.27 2.93 -35.48
CA GLN A 113 -8.55 3.66 -34.45
C GLN A 113 -8.18 2.76 -33.27
N SER A 114 -9.07 1.85 -32.87
CA SER A 114 -8.80 0.91 -31.78
C SER A 114 -7.63 -0.03 -32.09
N VAL A 115 -7.52 -0.53 -33.33
CA VAL A 115 -6.37 -1.34 -33.74
C VAL A 115 -5.07 -0.54 -33.64
N ILE A 116 -5.06 0.68 -34.17
CA ILE A 116 -3.84 1.52 -34.21
C ILE A 116 -3.36 1.87 -32.81
N VAL A 117 -4.27 2.31 -31.93
CA VAL A 117 -3.95 2.60 -30.52
C VAL A 117 -3.38 1.36 -29.82
N ASN A 118 -4.00 0.19 -30.03
CA ASN A 118 -3.53 -1.05 -29.41
C ASN A 118 -2.18 -1.53 -29.96
N ALA A 119 -1.90 -1.31 -31.25
CA ALA A 119 -0.63 -1.63 -31.87
C ALA A 119 0.48 -0.70 -31.34
N ILE A 120 0.24 0.61 -31.28
CA ILE A 120 1.20 1.59 -30.75
C ILE A 120 1.50 1.31 -29.27
N ALA A 121 0.49 0.96 -28.47
CA ALA A 121 0.67 0.58 -27.07
C ALA A 121 1.58 -0.66 -26.90
N ARG A 122 1.75 -1.47 -27.95
CA ARG A 122 2.64 -2.64 -28.01
C ARG A 122 3.96 -2.36 -28.74
N GLY A 123 4.25 -1.10 -29.01
CA GLY A 123 5.53 -0.65 -29.55
C GLY A 123 5.60 -0.57 -31.08
N HIS A 124 4.49 -0.75 -31.80
CA HIS A 124 4.49 -0.54 -33.26
C HIS A 124 4.71 0.93 -33.63
N SER A 125 5.57 1.16 -34.62
CA SER A 125 5.76 2.44 -35.31
C SER A 125 4.92 2.50 -36.60
N LEU A 126 4.86 3.68 -37.24
CA LEU A 126 4.22 3.82 -38.56
C LEU A 126 4.86 2.90 -39.60
N ALA A 127 6.19 2.79 -39.60
CA ALA A 127 6.92 1.87 -40.48
C ALA A 127 6.47 0.41 -40.29
N THR A 128 6.43 -0.08 -39.05
CA THR A 128 5.96 -1.46 -38.78
C THR A 128 4.48 -1.64 -39.13
N LEU A 129 3.64 -0.62 -38.95
CA LEU A 129 2.23 -0.70 -39.33
C LEU A 129 2.05 -0.80 -40.84
N ARG A 130 2.88 -0.10 -41.63
CA ARG A 130 2.90 -0.24 -43.10
C ARG A 130 3.26 -1.66 -43.53
N GLU A 131 4.24 -2.28 -42.86
CA GLU A 131 4.58 -3.69 -43.12
C GLU A 131 3.41 -4.62 -42.78
N MET A 132 2.75 -4.39 -41.63
CA MET A 132 1.62 -5.22 -41.17
C MET A 132 0.41 -5.16 -42.10
N ILE A 133 0.13 -4.02 -42.73
CA ILE A 133 -0.97 -3.86 -43.69
C ILE A 133 -0.55 -4.08 -45.15
N GLY A 134 0.74 -4.24 -45.40
CA GLY A 134 1.31 -4.39 -46.75
C GLY A 134 0.88 -5.68 -47.45
N PRO A 135 1.32 -5.91 -48.70
CA PRO A 135 0.86 -7.03 -49.53
C PRO A 135 1.02 -8.43 -48.90
N ASN A 136 2.03 -8.62 -48.04
CA ASN A 136 2.30 -9.87 -47.34
C ASN A 136 2.03 -9.78 -45.83
N GLY A 137 1.46 -8.66 -45.37
CA GLY A 137 1.23 -8.39 -43.97
C GLY A 137 -0.02 -9.10 -43.44
N PRO A 138 -0.01 -9.54 -42.17
CA PRO A 138 -1.13 -10.27 -41.57
C PRO A 138 -2.40 -9.41 -41.41
N TRP A 139 -2.29 -8.09 -41.47
CA TRP A 139 -3.42 -7.17 -41.31
C TRP A 139 -3.89 -6.55 -42.63
N ARG A 140 -3.37 -7.05 -43.76
CA ARG A 140 -3.75 -6.57 -45.10
C ARG A 140 -5.26 -6.63 -45.32
N GLN A 141 -5.87 -7.76 -45.02
CA GLN A 141 -7.29 -8.01 -45.36
C GLN A 141 -8.25 -7.24 -44.46
N GLY A 142 -7.87 -6.96 -43.22
CA GLY A 142 -8.66 -6.19 -42.27
C GLY A 142 -8.29 -4.71 -42.26
N LEU A 143 -7.28 -4.36 -41.47
CA LEU A 143 -6.86 -2.97 -41.29
C LEU A 143 -6.42 -2.32 -42.63
N GLY A 144 -5.68 -3.05 -43.46
CA GLY A 144 -5.24 -2.57 -44.78
C GLY A 144 -6.41 -2.23 -45.70
N SER A 145 -7.39 -3.13 -45.81
CA SER A 145 -8.62 -2.90 -46.58
C SER A 145 -9.40 -1.68 -46.10
N ALA A 146 -9.37 -1.37 -44.80
CA ALA A 146 -10.04 -0.19 -44.24
C ALA A 146 -9.45 1.15 -44.76
N TYR A 147 -8.22 1.13 -45.29
CA TYR A 147 -7.57 2.29 -45.91
C TYR A 147 -7.71 2.35 -47.43
N THR A 148 -8.10 1.26 -48.10
CA THR A 148 -8.23 1.21 -49.57
C THR A 148 -9.24 2.21 -50.11
N ARG A 149 -10.27 2.55 -49.32
CA ARG A 149 -11.27 3.57 -49.67
C ARG A 149 -10.69 4.99 -49.88
N TYR A 150 -9.48 5.23 -49.38
CA TYR A 150 -8.78 6.50 -49.55
C TYR A 150 -7.85 6.52 -50.77
N ASP A 151 -7.78 5.42 -51.52
CA ASP A 151 -6.99 5.29 -52.75
C ASP A 151 -5.54 5.76 -52.53
N HIS A 152 -5.00 6.64 -53.38
CA HIS A 152 -3.65 7.21 -53.27
C HIS A 152 -3.39 7.96 -51.95
N ARG A 153 -4.42 8.27 -51.15
CA ARG A 153 -4.30 8.93 -49.84
C ARG A 153 -4.36 7.97 -48.65
N GLY A 154 -4.37 6.66 -48.89
CA GLY A 154 -4.41 5.63 -47.84
C GLY A 154 -3.27 5.79 -46.82
N ASP A 155 -2.05 5.96 -47.31
CA ASP A 155 -0.87 6.13 -46.45
C ASP A 155 -0.93 7.42 -45.60
N GLN A 156 -1.37 8.53 -46.20
CA GLN A 156 -1.57 9.79 -45.48
C GLN A 156 -2.69 9.68 -44.44
N ALA A 157 -3.73 8.89 -44.69
CA ALA A 157 -4.77 8.62 -43.72
C ALA A 157 -4.25 7.78 -42.55
N LEU A 158 -3.42 6.76 -42.82
CA LEU A 158 -2.76 5.96 -41.78
C LEU A 158 -1.85 6.81 -40.90
N SER A 159 -0.98 7.64 -41.52
CA SER A 159 -0.06 8.51 -40.78
C SER A 159 -0.80 9.47 -39.83
N ARG A 160 -1.91 10.08 -40.28
CA ARG A 160 -2.75 10.93 -39.43
C ARG A 160 -3.40 10.16 -38.29
N ASP A 161 -3.86 8.95 -38.55
CA ASP A 161 -4.47 8.10 -37.54
C ASP A 161 -3.45 7.65 -36.48
N VAL A 162 -2.21 7.34 -36.89
CA VAL A 162 -1.09 7.04 -35.98
C VAL A 162 -0.73 8.24 -35.10
N ALA A 163 -0.63 9.44 -35.67
CA ALA A 163 -0.37 10.66 -34.90
C ALA A 163 -1.44 10.91 -33.84
N LYS A 164 -2.72 10.75 -34.19
CA LYS A 164 -3.85 10.86 -33.24
C LYS A 164 -3.79 9.80 -32.16
N ALA A 165 -3.41 8.57 -32.50
CA ALA A 165 -3.31 7.49 -31.55
C ALA A 165 -2.17 7.68 -30.54
N PHE A 166 -1.01 8.21 -30.96
CA PHE A 166 0.05 8.64 -30.04
C PHE A 166 -0.44 9.74 -29.10
N ASP A 167 -1.02 10.81 -29.63
CA ASP A 167 -1.53 11.92 -28.81
C ASP A 167 -2.57 11.44 -27.80
N TRP A 168 -3.54 10.64 -28.24
CA TRP A 168 -4.55 10.06 -27.36
C TRP A 168 -3.95 9.17 -26.28
N LEU A 169 -3.05 8.24 -26.65
CA LEU A 169 -2.45 7.30 -25.71
C LEU A 169 -1.61 8.03 -24.66
N ILE A 170 -0.79 9.00 -25.08
CA ILE A 170 0.05 9.79 -24.18
C ILE A 170 -0.83 10.61 -23.23
N ASN A 171 -1.80 11.36 -23.75
CA ASN A 171 -2.60 12.29 -22.95
C ASN A 171 -3.59 11.58 -22.01
N ASN A 172 -4.20 10.48 -22.45
CA ASN A 172 -5.28 9.84 -21.70
C ASN A 172 -4.82 8.65 -20.86
N VAL A 173 -3.75 7.95 -21.28
CA VAL A 173 -3.31 6.71 -20.62
C VAL A 173 -1.96 6.89 -19.93
N LEU A 174 -0.93 7.40 -20.63
CA LEU A 174 0.42 7.40 -20.07
C LEU A 174 0.63 8.53 -19.05
N LYS A 175 0.09 9.73 -19.31
CA LYS A 175 0.11 10.84 -18.32
C LYS A 175 -0.69 10.52 -17.06
N SER A 176 -1.79 9.77 -17.20
CA SER A 176 -2.65 9.38 -16.06
C SER A 176 -2.15 8.12 -15.34
N SER A 177 -1.26 7.35 -15.96
CA SER A 177 -0.71 6.10 -15.44
C SER A 177 0.82 6.02 -15.66
N PRO A 178 1.61 6.92 -15.03
CA PRO A 178 3.07 6.81 -15.09
C PRO A 178 3.49 5.45 -14.53
N PRO A 179 4.55 4.81 -15.06
CA PRO A 179 5.04 3.51 -14.62
C PRO A 179 5.30 3.59 -13.12
N ARG A 180 4.34 3.08 -12.35
CA ARG A 180 4.46 3.00 -10.91
C ARG A 180 5.46 1.90 -10.68
N HIS A 181 6.63 2.25 -10.15
CA HIS A 181 7.56 1.25 -9.65
C HIS A 181 6.77 0.31 -8.74
N LYS A 182 6.61 -0.94 -9.17
CA LYS A 182 6.29 -2.02 -8.25
C LYS A 182 7.52 -2.22 -7.38
N THR A 183 7.72 -1.33 -6.40
CA THR A 183 8.69 -1.60 -5.36
C THR A 183 8.21 -2.85 -4.61
N LYS A 184 9.16 -3.59 -4.03
CA LYS A 184 8.95 -4.82 -3.25
C LYS A 184 7.80 -4.72 -2.22
N ASN A 185 7.44 -3.49 -1.82
CA ASN A 185 6.43 -3.18 -0.81
C ASN A 185 5.12 -2.58 -1.37
N SER A 186 4.98 -2.43 -2.69
CA SER A 186 3.75 -1.95 -3.31
C SER A 186 2.71 -3.07 -3.44
N PRO A 187 1.43 -2.86 -3.08
CA PRO A 187 0.41 -3.92 -2.99
C PRO A 187 0.01 -4.60 -4.33
N GLY A 188 0.65 -4.26 -5.45
CA GLY A 188 0.31 -4.76 -6.77
C GLY A 188 0.85 -6.15 -7.11
N GLY A 189 0.10 -7.20 -6.75
CA GLY A 189 0.34 -8.59 -7.14
C GLY A 189 -0.16 -9.56 -6.08
N TYR A 190 -0.79 -10.66 -6.48
CA TYR A 190 -1.18 -11.74 -5.56
C TYR A 190 0.07 -12.53 -5.18
N THR A 191 0.58 -12.31 -3.97
CA THR A 191 1.56 -13.20 -3.34
C THR A 191 0.88 -13.82 -2.12
N PRO A 192 0.58 -15.14 -2.12
CA PRO A 192 0.03 -15.81 -0.94
C PRO A 192 1.02 -15.80 0.23
N GLY A 193 0.53 -15.93 1.45
CA GLY A 193 1.36 -16.01 2.66
C GLY A 193 1.67 -14.66 3.35
N PRO A 194 2.67 -14.62 4.24
CA PRO A 194 3.03 -13.41 5.01
C PRO A 194 3.62 -12.31 4.12
N ARG A 195 3.48 -11.04 4.54
CA ARG A 195 4.06 -9.90 3.81
C ARG A 195 4.68 -8.86 4.73
N GLY A 196 5.85 -8.37 4.33
CA GLY A 196 6.62 -7.35 5.04
C GLY A 196 7.74 -7.91 5.92
N PRO A 197 8.58 -7.05 6.52
CA PRO A 197 9.69 -7.45 7.39
C PRO A 197 9.23 -8.32 8.56
N LYS A 198 9.97 -9.38 8.89
CA LYS A 198 9.56 -10.36 9.91
C LYS A 198 9.40 -9.72 11.29
N ASP A 199 10.36 -8.92 11.71
CA ASP A 199 10.35 -8.18 12.97
C ASP A 199 9.11 -7.28 13.11
N LEU A 200 8.70 -6.63 12.02
CA LEU A 200 7.51 -5.79 12.01
C LEU A 200 6.21 -6.61 11.94
N ARG A 201 6.22 -7.79 11.29
CA ARG A 201 5.11 -8.75 11.35
C ARG A 201 4.94 -9.29 12.77
N ASP A 202 6.05 -9.61 13.44
CA ASP A 202 6.07 -10.05 14.83
C ASP A 202 5.51 -8.93 15.75
N TRP A 203 5.90 -7.68 15.51
CA TRP A 203 5.33 -6.51 16.21
C TRP A 203 3.83 -6.39 15.99
N LEU A 204 3.36 -6.43 14.73
CA LEU A 204 1.95 -6.25 14.41
C LEU A 204 1.08 -7.40 14.93
N ALA A 205 1.58 -8.64 14.89
CA ALA A 205 0.91 -9.79 15.51
C ALA A 205 0.75 -9.59 17.03
N ASN A 206 1.80 -9.09 17.69
CA ASN A 206 1.74 -8.75 19.11
C ASN A 206 0.77 -7.59 19.39
N ALA A 207 0.80 -6.54 18.57
CA ALA A 207 -0.05 -5.37 18.70
C ALA A 207 -1.55 -5.70 18.54
N ILE A 208 -1.88 -6.56 17.57
CA ILE A 208 -3.23 -7.09 17.38
C ILE A 208 -3.63 -7.96 18.58
N GLY A 209 -2.76 -8.87 19.02
CA GLY A 209 -3.04 -9.71 20.20
C GLY A 209 -3.27 -8.88 21.48
N TRP A 210 -2.51 -7.79 21.66
CA TRP A 210 -2.74 -6.82 22.74
C TRP A 210 -4.10 -6.13 22.60
N ALA A 211 -4.43 -5.63 21.40
CA ALA A 211 -5.71 -4.97 21.15
C ALA A 211 -6.91 -5.92 21.33
N ASP A 212 -6.76 -7.20 20.98
CA ASP A 212 -7.76 -8.24 21.20
C ASP A 212 -8.08 -8.44 22.69
N ARG A 213 -7.06 -8.39 23.56
CA ARG A 213 -7.25 -8.48 25.01
C ARG A 213 -7.81 -7.19 25.60
N GLU A 214 -7.23 -6.05 25.24
CA GLU A 214 -7.56 -4.74 25.83
C GLU A 214 -8.96 -4.25 25.45
N PHE A 215 -9.38 -4.53 24.21
CA PHE A 215 -10.67 -4.11 23.65
C PHE A 215 -11.63 -5.29 23.45
N ALA A 216 -11.48 -6.36 24.23
CA ALA A 216 -12.36 -7.51 24.20
C ALA A 216 -13.84 -7.09 24.27
N GLY A 217 -14.66 -7.58 23.34
CA GLY A 217 -16.09 -7.28 23.24
C GLY A 217 -16.44 -5.89 22.67
N LYS A 218 -15.47 -4.99 22.42
CA LYS A 218 -15.73 -3.65 21.87
C LYS A 218 -15.58 -3.64 20.35
N ARG A 219 -16.59 -3.12 19.64
CA ARG A 219 -16.51 -2.91 18.18
C ARG A 219 -15.34 -2.00 17.77
N TYR A 220 -14.99 -1.05 18.65
CA TYR A 220 -13.87 -0.14 18.50
C TYR A 220 -12.51 -0.84 18.27
N ARG A 221 -12.36 -2.09 18.73
CA ARG A 221 -11.18 -2.92 18.49
C ARG A 221 -10.77 -2.96 17.01
N TRP A 222 -11.74 -3.05 16.10
CA TRP A 222 -11.46 -3.17 14.68
C TRP A 222 -10.91 -1.88 14.08
N THR A 223 -11.33 -0.73 14.62
CA THR A 223 -10.75 0.58 14.32
C THR A 223 -9.29 0.63 14.79
N VAL A 224 -9.01 0.13 16.01
CA VAL A 224 -7.64 0.03 16.53
C VAL A 224 -6.77 -0.87 15.64
N HIS A 225 -7.29 -2.02 15.19
CA HIS A 225 -6.57 -2.90 14.26
C HIS A 225 -6.22 -2.19 12.95
N ALA A 226 -7.16 -1.42 12.39
CA ALA A 226 -6.92 -0.66 11.17
C ALA A 226 -5.80 0.37 11.36
N VAL A 227 -5.79 1.10 12.48
CA VAL A 227 -4.73 2.09 12.78
C VAL A 227 -3.37 1.41 13.02
N LEU A 228 -3.31 0.32 13.77
CA LEU A 228 -2.08 -0.46 14.01
C LEU A 228 -1.51 -1.05 12.70
N GLN A 229 -2.39 -1.51 11.81
CA GLN A 229 -2.01 -1.95 10.47
C GLN A 229 -1.41 -0.80 9.65
N SER A 230 -2.06 0.35 9.65
CA SER A 230 -1.63 1.54 8.90
C SER A 230 -0.28 2.04 9.35
N ILE A 231 -0.02 2.09 10.66
CA ILE A 231 1.28 2.52 11.16
C ILE A 231 2.38 1.49 10.85
N ALA A 232 2.09 0.18 10.87
CA ALA A 232 3.03 -0.83 10.37
C ALA A 232 3.34 -0.64 8.88
N PHE A 233 2.32 -0.37 8.06
CA PHE A 233 2.53 -0.10 6.65
C PHE A 233 3.46 1.11 6.43
N TYR A 234 3.26 2.19 7.18
CA TYR A 234 4.14 3.35 7.09
C TYR A 234 5.52 3.15 7.70
N ALA A 235 5.68 2.23 8.65
CA ALA A 235 7.01 1.80 9.09
C ALA A 235 7.80 1.22 7.91
N VAL A 236 7.18 0.39 7.07
CA VAL A 236 7.82 -0.17 5.86
C VAL A 236 8.11 0.89 4.79
N MET A 237 7.20 1.85 4.61
CA MET A 237 7.27 2.80 3.51
C MET A 237 8.23 3.96 3.80
N THR A 238 8.22 4.48 5.02
CA THR A 238 8.89 5.72 5.40
C THR A 238 9.49 5.68 6.81
N GLY A 239 9.36 4.56 7.52
CA GLY A 239 9.89 4.41 8.87
C GLY A 239 11.40 4.26 8.90
N GLU A 240 11.98 4.61 10.03
CA GLU A 240 13.40 4.45 10.32
C GLU A 240 13.55 3.38 11.41
N GLN A 241 14.43 2.39 11.20
CA GLN A 241 14.75 1.43 12.25
C GLN A 241 15.99 1.91 13.03
N ARG A 242 15.83 2.13 14.34
CA ARG A 242 16.94 2.45 15.27
C ARG A 242 17.01 1.41 16.37
N SER A 243 18.18 0.77 16.53
CA SER A 243 18.43 -0.24 17.56
C SER A 243 17.33 -1.33 17.60
N GLY A 244 16.87 -1.79 16.43
CA GLY A 244 15.82 -2.81 16.30
C GLY A 244 14.38 -2.32 16.53
N THR A 245 14.18 -1.03 16.87
CA THR A 245 12.85 -0.42 17.05
C THR A 245 12.47 0.42 15.83
N TRP A 246 11.25 0.27 15.35
CA TRP A 246 10.72 1.09 14.25
C TRP A 246 10.23 2.44 14.77
N LEU A 247 10.73 3.52 14.17
CA LEU A 247 10.29 4.90 14.38
C LEU A 247 9.49 5.35 13.16
N VAL A 248 8.26 5.81 13.38
CA VAL A 248 7.32 6.14 12.31
C VAL A 248 6.75 7.53 12.54
N GLY A 249 7.11 8.48 11.68
CA GLY A 249 6.51 9.81 11.65
C GLY A 249 5.55 9.93 10.47
N VAL A 250 4.25 10.02 10.74
CA VAL A 250 3.25 10.08 9.65
C VAL A 250 2.02 10.90 10.01
N GLY A 251 1.54 11.68 9.03
CA GLY A 251 0.41 12.59 9.20
C GLY A 251 -0.96 11.91 9.15
N GLY A 252 -1.97 12.55 9.72
CA GLY A 252 -3.31 11.99 9.89
C GLY A 252 -4.02 11.68 8.56
N ARG A 253 -3.87 12.54 7.55
CA ARG A 253 -4.40 12.27 6.20
C ARG A 253 -3.83 11.00 5.56
N ALA A 254 -2.53 10.77 5.73
CA ALA A 254 -1.87 9.57 5.19
C ALA A 254 -2.41 8.31 5.88
N LEU A 255 -2.53 8.37 7.22
CA LEU A 255 -3.13 7.29 7.99
C LEU A 255 -4.59 7.05 7.60
N SER A 256 -5.38 8.10 7.38
CA SER A 256 -6.78 8.02 6.97
C SER A 256 -6.92 7.20 5.69
N LEU A 257 -6.13 7.52 4.67
CA LEU A 257 -6.13 6.78 3.41
C LEU A 257 -5.73 5.31 3.60
N SER A 258 -4.72 5.05 4.42
CA SER A 258 -4.20 3.70 4.63
C SER A 258 -4.98 2.85 5.64
N SER A 259 -5.95 3.43 6.36
CA SER A 259 -6.76 2.77 7.40
C SER A 259 -8.17 2.43 6.93
N GLY A 260 -8.42 2.48 5.61
CA GLY A 260 -9.72 2.20 5.03
C GLY A 260 -10.65 3.42 5.11
N LEU A 261 -10.09 4.62 4.92
CA LEU A 261 -10.80 5.90 4.94
C LEU A 261 -11.43 6.26 6.29
N LEU A 262 -10.83 5.80 7.40
CA LEU A 262 -11.19 6.33 8.72
C LEU A 262 -10.95 7.84 8.76
N SER A 263 -11.81 8.59 9.44
CA SER A 263 -11.59 10.03 9.57
C SER A 263 -10.30 10.31 10.35
N GLU A 264 -9.64 11.42 10.01
CA GLU A 264 -8.43 11.85 10.71
C GLU A 264 -8.66 12.02 12.22
N ASP A 265 -9.82 12.57 12.62
CA ASP A 265 -10.23 12.68 14.02
C ASP A 265 -10.32 11.29 14.70
N THR A 266 -10.85 10.27 14.02
CA THR A 266 -10.91 8.90 14.55
C THR A 266 -9.50 8.35 14.81
N ILE A 267 -8.57 8.60 13.90
CA ILE A 267 -7.18 8.15 14.04
C ILE A 267 -6.51 8.79 15.25
N TRP A 268 -6.67 10.11 15.41
CA TRP A 268 -6.06 10.82 16.53
C TRP A 268 -6.67 10.41 17.86
N ARG A 269 -7.97 10.12 17.92
CA ARG A 269 -8.61 9.52 19.11
C ARG A 269 -8.05 8.14 19.44
N VAL A 270 -7.82 7.30 18.42
CA VAL A 270 -7.17 5.99 18.62
C VAL A 270 -5.79 6.17 19.21
N PHE A 271 -4.96 7.06 18.66
CA PHE A 271 -3.64 7.28 19.25
C PHE A 271 -3.67 7.87 20.64
N ALA A 272 -4.59 8.80 20.93
CA ALA A 272 -4.76 9.33 22.28
C ALA A 272 -5.07 8.19 23.27
N ASP A 273 -6.04 7.34 22.95
CA ASP A 273 -6.42 6.18 23.78
C ASP A 273 -5.27 5.16 23.90
N LEU A 274 -4.52 4.88 22.82
CA LEU A 274 -3.34 4.01 22.89
C LEU A 274 -2.24 4.59 23.79
N ARG A 275 -1.98 5.90 23.75
CA ARG A 275 -0.96 6.57 24.58
C ARG A 275 -1.29 6.52 26.07
N GLU A 276 -2.58 6.55 26.41
CA GLU A 276 -3.04 6.51 27.81
C GLU A 276 -3.05 5.10 28.41
N ARG A 277 -2.97 4.05 27.58
CA ARG A 277 -3.04 2.66 28.03
C ARG A 277 -1.67 2.07 28.32
N ALA A 278 -1.56 1.47 29.51
CA ALA A 278 -0.36 0.75 29.90
C ALA A 278 -0.09 -0.44 28.97
N GLY A 279 1.15 -0.60 28.55
CA GLY A 279 1.57 -1.71 27.71
C GLY A 279 1.11 -1.64 26.26
N ALA A 280 0.62 -0.49 25.79
CA ALA A 280 0.33 -0.27 24.38
C ALA A 280 1.57 -0.56 23.50
N PRO A 281 1.40 -1.11 22.30
CA PRO A 281 2.49 -1.54 21.43
C PRO A 281 3.18 -0.36 20.71
N LEU A 282 2.91 0.87 21.13
CA LEU A 282 3.54 2.06 20.59
C LEU A 282 3.68 3.13 21.67
N VAL A 283 4.69 3.97 21.50
CA VAL A 283 4.96 5.11 22.38
C VAL A 283 5.20 6.35 21.52
N LEU A 284 4.60 7.46 21.90
CA LEU A 284 4.90 8.75 21.28
C LEU A 284 6.30 9.21 21.72
N VAL A 285 7.20 9.38 20.76
CA VAL A 285 8.60 9.78 21.02
C VAL A 285 8.81 11.25 20.71
N ARG A 286 8.06 11.79 19.74
CA ARG A 286 8.13 13.20 19.37
C ARG A 286 6.75 13.72 18.99
N HIS A 287 6.34 14.81 19.60
CA HIS A 287 5.16 15.56 19.19
C HIS A 287 5.41 16.30 17.87
N HIS A 288 4.36 16.49 17.10
CA HIS A 288 4.34 17.29 15.89
C HIS A 288 4.90 18.69 16.15
N LEU A 289 5.63 19.21 15.17
CA LEU A 289 6.19 20.57 15.18
C LEU A 289 6.01 21.17 13.79
N GLY A 290 5.10 22.14 13.67
CA GLY A 290 4.73 22.73 12.39
C GLY A 290 4.14 21.71 11.43
N THR A 291 4.81 21.49 10.30
CA THR A 291 4.41 20.50 9.28
C THR A 291 4.92 19.08 9.57
N ASN A 292 5.75 18.89 10.60
CA ASN A 292 6.27 17.58 10.97
C ASN A 292 5.23 16.79 11.73
N ALA A 293 5.05 15.52 11.37
CA ALA A 293 4.13 14.62 12.06
C ALA A 293 4.64 14.18 13.43
N ASP A 294 3.70 13.72 14.28
CA ASP A 294 4.00 12.94 15.47
C ASP A 294 4.83 11.70 15.09
N VAL A 295 5.86 11.38 15.88
CA VAL A 295 6.71 10.19 15.68
C VAL A 295 6.47 9.19 16.79
N TYR A 296 6.16 7.96 16.39
CA TYR A 296 5.94 6.85 17.30
C TYR A 296 7.03 5.81 17.20
N ALA A 297 7.47 5.29 18.34
CA ALA A 297 8.23 4.06 18.42
C ALA A 297 7.26 2.88 18.51
N LEU A 298 7.48 1.86 17.69
CA LEU A 298 6.73 0.60 17.71
C LEU A 298 7.41 -0.36 18.69
N THR A 299 6.86 -0.48 19.90
CA THR A 299 7.48 -1.18 21.02
C THR A 299 6.94 -2.61 21.15
N THR A 300 7.79 -3.53 21.61
CA THR A 300 7.42 -4.94 21.90
C THR A 300 7.61 -5.31 23.37
N GLN A 301 7.74 -4.32 24.26
CA GLN A 301 8.01 -4.54 25.69
C GLN A 301 6.92 -5.36 26.38
N ASN A 302 5.66 -5.21 25.94
CA ASN A 302 4.54 -6.02 26.41
C ASN A 302 4.24 -7.13 25.39
N ARG A 303 4.93 -8.28 25.50
CA ARG A 303 4.65 -9.43 24.63
C ARG A 303 3.43 -10.18 25.14
N VAL A 304 2.37 -10.10 24.35
CA VAL A 304 1.05 -10.68 24.62
C VAL A 304 0.91 -12.03 23.90
N THR A 305 1.48 -12.14 22.71
CA THR A 305 1.41 -13.34 21.87
C THR A 305 2.77 -14.04 21.82
N HIS A 306 2.79 -15.34 22.14
CA HIS A 306 3.96 -16.21 21.98
C HIS A 306 3.83 -17.18 20.80
N ASP A 307 2.68 -17.18 20.10
CA ASP A 307 2.43 -18.02 18.92
C ASP A 307 3.32 -17.57 17.74
N PRO A 308 4.31 -18.37 17.31
CA PRO A 308 5.13 -18.03 16.15
C PRO A 308 4.32 -17.98 14.85
N ALA A 309 3.21 -18.73 14.77
CA ALA A 309 2.34 -18.75 13.60
C ALA A 309 1.51 -17.47 13.46
N ALA A 310 1.33 -16.69 14.54
CA ALA A 310 0.57 -15.44 14.48
C ALA A 310 1.19 -14.44 13.52
N ALA A 311 2.52 -14.31 13.54
CA ALA A 311 3.26 -13.44 12.61
C ALA A 311 3.19 -13.93 11.16
N GLU A 312 3.17 -15.24 10.94
CA GLU A 312 3.04 -15.84 9.59
C GLU A 312 1.65 -15.58 8.97
N ARG A 313 0.64 -15.22 9.79
CA ARG A 313 -0.69 -14.76 9.36
C ARG A 313 -0.80 -13.23 9.22
N ILE A 314 0.32 -12.51 9.28
CA ILE A 314 0.36 -11.05 9.12
C ILE A 314 0.83 -10.70 7.72
N ARG A 315 0.11 -9.75 7.12
CA ARG A 315 0.50 -9.05 5.91
C ARG A 315 0.52 -7.56 6.21
N ILE A 316 1.66 -6.91 5.99
CA ILE A 316 1.81 -5.47 6.17
C ILE A 316 1.46 -4.76 4.85
N GLU A 317 0.23 -4.29 4.78
CA GLU A 317 -0.41 -3.67 3.61
C GLU A 317 -1.39 -2.59 4.08
N PRO A 318 -1.72 -1.57 3.25
CA PRO A 318 -2.76 -0.61 3.59
C PRO A 318 -4.12 -1.31 3.65
N VAL A 319 -5.01 -0.80 4.51
CA VAL A 319 -6.39 -1.28 4.62
C VAL A 319 -7.20 -0.79 3.43
N HIS A 320 -7.80 -1.72 2.67
CA HIS A 320 -8.65 -1.38 1.54
C HIS A 320 -9.91 -0.62 1.98
N ASP A 321 -10.34 0.37 1.21
CA ASP A 321 -11.53 1.18 1.48
C ASP A 321 -12.84 0.37 1.53
N ALA A 322 -12.97 -0.71 0.77
CA ALA A 322 -14.12 -1.63 0.80
C ALA A 322 -14.51 -2.08 2.22
N TRP A 323 -13.57 -2.13 3.17
CA TRP A 323 -13.84 -2.52 4.56
C TRP A 323 -14.62 -1.48 5.36
N ILE A 324 -14.73 -0.23 4.88
CA ILE A 324 -15.64 0.76 5.47
C ILE A 324 -17.10 0.39 5.23
N VAL A 325 -17.38 -0.25 4.08
CA VAL A 325 -18.73 -0.68 3.67
C VAL A 325 -19.04 -2.07 4.24
N LEU A 326 -18.12 -3.01 4.07
CA LEU A 326 -18.30 -4.41 4.51
C LEU A 326 -18.09 -4.60 6.01
N GLY A 327 -17.36 -3.69 6.66
CA GLY A 327 -17.01 -3.76 8.07
C GLY A 327 -15.63 -4.35 8.31
N HIS A 328 -14.83 -3.63 9.10
CA HIS A 328 -13.43 -4.00 9.41
C HIS A 328 -13.26 -5.36 10.11
N HIS A 329 -14.29 -5.88 10.77
CA HIS A 329 -14.26 -7.19 11.43
C HIS A 329 -14.17 -8.36 10.44
N LEU A 330 -14.71 -8.18 9.23
CA LEU A 330 -14.77 -9.21 8.20
C LEU A 330 -13.47 -9.29 7.39
N ARG A 331 -12.67 -8.22 7.43
CA ARG A 331 -11.33 -8.18 6.83
C ARG A 331 -10.46 -9.32 7.34
N ARG A 332 -10.46 -9.58 8.66
CA ARG A 332 -9.58 -10.58 9.24
C ARG A 332 -9.95 -12.00 8.80
N ILE A 333 -11.25 -12.28 8.69
CA ILE A 333 -11.79 -13.53 8.14
C ILE A 333 -11.34 -13.66 6.67
N TYR A 334 -11.54 -12.62 5.86
CA TYR A 334 -11.13 -12.61 4.46
C TYR A 334 -9.63 -12.88 4.30
N GLU A 335 -8.76 -12.21 5.08
CA GLU A 335 -7.32 -12.39 4.99
C GLU A 335 -6.89 -13.84 5.27
N LEU A 336 -7.48 -14.47 6.29
CA LEU A 336 -7.20 -15.86 6.64
C LEU A 336 -7.62 -16.85 5.53
N VAL A 337 -8.76 -16.60 4.88
CA VAL A 337 -9.25 -17.44 3.78
C VAL A 337 -8.45 -17.19 2.50
N ALA A 338 -8.39 -15.93 2.05
CA ALA A 338 -7.87 -15.55 0.73
C ALA A 338 -6.33 -15.62 0.63
N HIS A 339 -5.62 -15.38 1.73
CA HIS A 339 -4.15 -15.30 1.73
C HIS A 339 -3.45 -16.43 2.46
N HIS A 340 -4.16 -17.09 3.39
CA HIS A 340 -3.60 -18.18 4.20
C HIS A 340 -4.32 -19.52 4.00
N GLY A 341 -5.37 -19.57 3.18
CA GLY A 341 -6.01 -20.83 2.77
C GLY A 341 -6.73 -21.57 3.88
N LEU A 342 -7.11 -20.89 4.98
CA LEU A 342 -7.91 -21.52 6.02
C LEU A 342 -9.31 -21.82 5.47
N THR A 343 -9.78 -23.05 5.66
CA THR A 343 -11.08 -23.52 5.17
C THR A 343 -12.05 -23.93 6.28
N ASN A 344 -11.53 -24.27 7.47
CA ASN A 344 -12.35 -24.65 8.60
C ASN A 344 -12.88 -23.42 9.34
N LYS A 345 -14.22 -23.30 9.42
CA LYS A 345 -14.93 -22.19 10.05
C LYS A 345 -14.51 -21.94 11.51
N ALA A 346 -14.35 -22.99 12.31
CA ALA A 346 -13.97 -22.86 13.71
C ALA A 346 -12.55 -22.30 13.85
N ASP A 347 -11.62 -22.78 13.03
CA ASP A 347 -10.23 -22.33 13.02
C ASP A 347 -10.12 -20.88 12.54
N ILE A 348 -10.92 -20.50 11.54
CA ILE A 348 -10.99 -19.12 11.04
C ILE A 348 -11.46 -18.17 12.14
N TYR A 349 -12.54 -18.49 12.84
CA TYR A 349 -13.09 -17.63 13.90
C TYR A 349 -12.18 -17.54 15.12
N ALA A 350 -11.56 -18.66 15.50
CA ALA A 350 -10.56 -18.67 16.56
C ALA A 350 -9.34 -17.80 16.18
N ALA A 351 -8.79 -17.98 14.98
CA ALA A 351 -7.64 -17.20 14.51
C ALA A 351 -7.95 -15.71 14.25
N ALA A 352 -9.20 -15.38 13.91
CA ALA A 352 -9.66 -14.00 13.73
C ALA A 352 -10.07 -13.31 15.04
N ALA A 353 -10.12 -14.03 16.16
CA ALA A 353 -10.69 -13.57 17.43
C ALA A 353 -12.12 -13.00 17.27
N VAL A 354 -12.92 -13.64 16.41
CA VAL A 354 -14.33 -13.28 16.12
C VAL A 354 -15.25 -14.28 16.80
N PRO A 355 -16.22 -13.85 17.62
CA PRO A 355 -17.24 -14.75 18.15
C PRO A 355 -18.06 -15.38 17.02
N ARG A 356 -18.39 -16.66 17.14
CA ARG A 356 -19.15 -17.40 16.12
C ARG A 356 -20.45 -16.69 15.71
N ALA A 357 -21.20 -16.15 16.66
CA ALA A 357 -22.43 -15.40 16.38
C ALA A 357 -22.20 -14.16 15.50
N THR A 358 -21.04 -13.50 15.63
CA THR A 358 -20.67 -12.35 14.80
C THR A 358 -20.14 -12.78 13.44
N GLY A 359 -19.44 -13.91 13.36
CA GLY A 359 -18.96 -14.46 12.09
C GLY A 359 -20.06 -15.07 11.22
N ASP A 360 -21.14 -15.56 11.85
CA ASP A 360 -22.30 -16.18 11.21
C ASP A 360 -23.37 -15.17 10.76
N ALA A 361 -23.37 -13.97 11.35
CA ALA A 361 -24.28 -12.89 10.99
C ALA A 361 -23.80 -12.19 9.72
N TRP A 362 -24.41 -12.56 8.58
CA TRP A 362 -24.25 -11.89 7.30
C TRP A 362 -25.62 -11.66 6.67
#